data_AF-A0A538D575-F1
#
_entry.id   AF-A0A538D575-F1
#
_cell.length_a   1.000
_cell.length_b   1.000
_cell.length_c   1.000
_cell.angle_alpha   90.00
_cell.angle_beta   90.00
_cell.angle_gamma   90.00
#
_symmetry.space_group_name_H-M   'P 1'
#
loop_
_entity.id
_entity.type
_entity.pdbx_description
1 polymer ?
#
loop_
_entity_poly.entity_id
_entity_poly.type
_entity_poly.pdbx_seq_one_letter_code
_entity_poly.pdbx_strand_id
1 'polypeptide(L)'
;MSQELRTGERGSYATAIAGLWNGLTRTLSRLEQIAADPDETLGDADALETLPGLQYTLHAASEAVAGIAPPAEAQSSHAELAAALADARDATAEVADAAASGGADAAWPLVWEWRGALFRVRLARLRLAPVPEEAGADGAEDARTAVTAVALTLAGAIVVALGALFGLWPLAAAGVTVVACALLRRWP
;
A
#
# COMPACT_ATOMS: atom_id res chain seq x y z
N MET A 1 -28.30 -20.22 -8.41
CA MET A 1 -28.70 -19.13 -7.49
C MET A 1 -27.66 -18.83 -6.42
N SER A 2 -27.08 -19.82 -5.73
CA SER A 2 -26.08 -19.57 -4.66
C SER A 2 -24.73 -18.99 -5.11
N GLN A 3 -24.36 -19.17 -6.39
CA GLN A 3 -23.10 -18.65 -6.93
C GLN A 3 -23.16 -17.14 -7.24
N GLU A 4 -24.28 -16.64 -7.75
CA GLU A 4 -24.49 -15.22 -8.05
C GLU A 4 -24.57 -14.37 -6.77
N LEU A 5 -25.21 -14.90 -5.73
CA LEU A 5 -25.27 -14.26 -4.40
C LEU A 5 -23.87 -14.11 -3.80
N ARG A 6 -23.07 -15.18 -3.83
CA ARG A 6 -21.67 -15.17 -3.33
C ARG A 6 -20.78 -14.19 -4.10
N THR A 7 -20.95 -14.07 -5.42
CA THR A 7 -20.20 -13.07 -6.21
C THR A 7 -20.65 -11.64 -5.91
N GLY A 8 -21.95 -11.41 -5.65
CA GLY A 8 -22.48 -10.11 -5.25
C GLY A 8 -22.00 -9.65 -3.88
N GLU A 9 -22.00 -10.55 -2.89
CA GLU A 9 -21.49 -10.29 -1.53
C GLU A 9 -20.00 -9.95 -1.54
N ARG A 10 -19.18 -10.68 -2.31
CA ARG A 10 -17.76 -10.38 -2.50
C ARG A 10 -17.52 -8.99 -3.12
N GLY A 11 -18.29 -8.65 -4.16
CA GLY A 11 -18.19 -7.35 -4.83
C GLY A 11 -18.57 -6.18 -3.88
N SER A 12 -19.60 -6.37 -3.07
CA SER A 12 -20.03 -5.40 -2.05
C SER A 12 -18.96 -5.22 -0.97
N TYR A 13 -18.41 -6.32 -0.44
CA TYR A 13 -17.33 -6.29 0.54
C TYR A 13 -16.07 -5.58 0.01
N ALA A 14 -15.62 -5.94 -1.19
CA ALA A 14 -14.45 -5.33 -1.81
C ALA A 14 -14.63 -3.81 -2.03
N THR A 15 -15.84 -3.39 -2.42
CA THR A 15 -16.18 -1.97 -2.58
C THR A 15 -16.16 -1.23 -1.24
N ALA A 16 -16.71 -1.82 -0.17
CA ALA A 16 -16.70 -1.22 1.15
C ALA A 16 -15.27 -1.05 1.69
N ILE A 17 -14.43 -2.08 1.55
CA ILE A 17 -13.01 -2.03 1.93
C ILE A 17 -12.23 -1.02 1.08
N ALA A 18 -12.50 -0.93 -0.22
CA ALA A 18 -11.86 0.09 -1.07
C ALA A 18 -12.25 1.52 -0.64
N GLY A 19 -13.52 1.74 -0.29
CA GLY A 19 -14.01 3.01 0.23
C GLY A 19 -13.31 3.43 1.52
N LEU A 20 -13.12 2.49 2.46
CA LEU A 20 -12.36 2.70 3.69
C LEU A 20 -10.94 3.22 3.41
N TRP A 21 -10.21 2.57 2.49
CA TRP A 21 -8.81 2.93 2.20
C TRP A 21 -8.64 4.30 1.56
N ASN A 22 -9.62 4.78 0.78
CA ASN A 22 -9.59 6.12 0.20
C ASN A 22 -9.55 7.21 1.27
N GLY A 23 -10.22 7.00 2.40
CA GLY A 23 -10.16 7.91 3.56
C GLY A 23 -8.91 7.73 4.40
N LEU A 24 -8.51 6.48 4.62
CA LEU A 24 -7.49 6.14 5.63
C LEU A 24 -6.04 6.32 5.15
N THR A 25 -5.78 6.25 3.84
CA THR A 25 -4.41 6.31 3.31
C THR A 25 -3.66 7.58 3.72
N ARG A 26 -4.33 8.74 3.67
CA ARG A 26 -3.70 10.02 4.06
C ARG A 26 -3.36 10.05 5.56
N THR A 27 -4.26 9.57 6.39
CA THR A 27 -4.07 9.51 7.85
C THR A 27 -2.89 8.61 8.21
N LEU A 28 -2.82 7.40 7.64
CA LEU A 28 -1.71 6.49 7.89
C LEU A 28 -0.38 7.08 7.43
N SER A 29 -0.32 7.67 6.22
CA SER A 29 0.91 8.31 5.76
C SER A 29 1.36 9.47 6.65
N ARG A 30 0.42 10.25 7.20
CA ARG A 30 0.75 11.33 8.14
C ARG A 30 1.28 10.78 9.46
N LEU A 31 0.64 9.76 10.02
CA LEU A 31 1.11 9.10 11.24
C LEU A 31 2.48 8.44 11.05
N GLU A 32 2.71 7.77 9.92
CA GLU A 32 4.00 7.19 9.55
C GLU A 32 5.09 8.26 9.43
N GLN A 33 4.76 9.45 8.91
CA GLN A 33 5.69 10.57 8.83
C GLN A 33 6.08 11.09 10.23
N ILE A 34 5.11 11.27 11.12
CA ILE A 34 5.36 11.72 12.50
C ILE A 34 6.21 10.66 13.23
N ALA A 35 5.84 9.38 13.09
CA ALA A 35 6.56 8.28 13.73
C ALA A 35 7.97 8.04 13.15
N ALA A 36 8.26 8.52 11.94
CA ALA A 36 9.57 8.41 11.31
C ALA A 36 10.56 9.45 11.85
N ASP A 37 10.07 10.61 12.27
CA ASP A 37 10.88 11.70 12.81
C ASP A 37 10.23 12.31 14.07
N PRO A 38 10.16 11.53 15.17
CA PRO A 38 9.42 11.91 16.36
C PRO A 38 10.08 13.06 17.13
N ASP A 39 11.40 13.25 17.05
CA ASP A 39 12.09 14.34 17.76
C ASP A 39 11.67 15.71 17.19
N GLU A 40 11.63 15.84 15.86
CA GLU A 40 11.18 17.06 15.19
C GLU A 40 9.66 17.25 15.32
N THR A 41 8.89 16.17 15.10
CA THR A 41 7.43 16.29 14.96
C THR A 41 6.66 16.23 16.27
N LEU A 42 7.11 15.50 17.30
CA LEU A 42 6.45 15.52 18.61
C LEU A 42 6.92 16.69 19.49
N GLY A 43 8.00 17.38 19.10
CA GLY A 43 8.41 18.65 19.68
C GLY A 43 7.67 19.86 19.11
N ASP A 44 6.99 19.70 17.99
CA ASP A 44 6.21 20.74 17.31
C ASP A 44 4.76 20.77 17.82
N ALA A 45 4.34 21.91 18.37
CA ALA A 45 3.00 22.11 18.91
C ALA A 45 1.91 21.93 17.84
N ASP A 46 2.15 22.40 16.61
CA ASP A 46 1.18 22.29 15.52
C ASP A 46 0.97 20.82 15.14
N ALA A 47 2.05 20.04 15.09
CA ALA A 47 1.96 18.59 14.85
C ALA A 47 1.22 17.86 15.97
N LEU A 48 1.46 18.21 17.24
CA LEU A 48 0.73 17.63 18.38
C LEU A 48 -0.77 17.93 18.33
N GLU A 49 -1.17 19.14 17.94
CA GLU A 49 -2.58 19.50 17.76
C GLU A 49 -3.28 18.67 16.66
N THR A 50 -2.54 18.12 15.70
CA THR A 50 -3.11 17.27 14.65
C THR A 50 -3.34 15.82 15.07
N LEU A 51 -2.63 15.30 16.07
CA LEU A 51 -2.71 13.89 16.49
C LEU A 51 -4.12 13.44 16.90
N PRO A 52 -4.91 14.19 17.68
CA PRO A 52 -6.28 13.81 18.03
C PRO A 52 -7.19 13.62 16.81
N GLY A 53 -7.05 14.47 15.78
CA GLY A 53 -7.82 14.34 14.53
C GLY A 53 -7.45 13.07 13.75
N LEU A 54 -6.17 12.72 13.74
CA LEU A 54 -5.68 11.49 13.10
C LEU A 54 -6.15 10.24 13.87
N GLN A 55 -6.09 10.27 15.21
CA GLN A 55 -6.61 9.21 16.08
C GLN A 55 -8.13 9.02 15.89
N TYR A 56 -8.90 10.11 15.81
CA TYR A 56 -10.33 10.05 15.52
C TYR A 56 -10.61 9.38 14.17
N THR A 57 -9.80 9.67 13.16
CA THR A 57 -9.94 9.02 11.85
C THR A 57 -9.65 7.51 11.92
N LEU A 58 -8.66 7.08 12.71
CA LEU A 58 -8.41 5.65 12.97
C LEU A 58 -9.58 4.99 13.72
N HIS A 59 -10.16 5.69 14.69
CA HIS A 59 -11.34 5.21 15.40
C HIS A 59 -12.53 5.04 14.45
N ALA A 60 -12.85 6.05 13.64
CA ALA A 60 -13.93 5.98 12.66
C ALA A 60 -13.70 4.86 11.63
N ALA A 61 -12.43 4.63 11.22
CA ALA A 61 -12.08 3.51 10.36
C ALA A 61 -12.30 2.16 11.05
N SER A 62 -11.98 2.04 12.34
CA SER A 62 -12.21 0.82 13.13
C SER A 62 -13.71 0.51 13.24
N GLU A 63 -14.53 1.52 13.51
CA GLU A 63 -16.00 1.39 13.54
C GLU A 63 -16.56 0.99 12.18
N ALA A 64 -16.07 1.60 11.10
CA ALA A 64 -16.46 1.26 9.75
C ALA A 64 -16.14 -0.20 9.41
N VAL A 65 -14.97 -0.70 9.82
CA VAL A 65 -14.59 -2.12 9.66
C VAL A 65 -15.52 -3.02 10.46
N ALA A 66 -15.81 -2.71 11.72
CA ALA A 66 -16.73 -3.48 12.54
C ALA A 66 -18.16 -3.56 11.96
N GLY A 67 -18.58 -2.55 11.20
CA GLY A 67 -19.87 -2.52 10.50
C GLY A 67 -19.93 -3.30 9.18
N ILE A 68 -18.80 -3.79 8.66
CA ILE A 68 -18.74 -4.55 7.41
C ILE A 68 -18.81 -6.04 7.72
N ALA A 69 -19.76 -6.76 7.11
CA ALA A 69 -19.80 -8.21 7.19
C ALA A 69 -18.80 -8.83 6.17
N PRO A 70 -17.74 -9.53 6.61
CA PRO A 70 -16.82 -10.20 5.69
C PRO A 70 -17.40 -11.51 5.14
N PRO A 71 -17.11 -11.88 3.87
CA PRO A 71 -17.39 -13.22 3.37
C PRO A 71 -16.53 -14.26 4.13
N ALA A 72 -16.94 -15.53 4.09
CA ALA A 72 -16.33 -16.61 4.89
C ALA A 72 -14.81 -16.70 4.72
N GLU A 73 -14.32 -16.58 3.49
CA GLU A 73 -12.91 -16.61 3.12
C GLU A 73 -12.08 -15.43 3.68
N ALA A 74 -12.71 -14.31 4.03
CA ALA A 74 -12.03 -13.10 4.48
C ALA A 74 -12.16 -12.85 5.99
N GLN A 75 -12.91 -13.68 6.73
CA GLN A 75 -13.18 -13.45 8.16
C GLN A 75 -11.91 -13.24 8.99
N SER A 76 -10.89 -14.07 8.79
CA SER A 76 -9.62 -13.97 9.52
C SER A 76 -8.88 -12.68 9.18
N SER A 77 -8.64 -12.40 7.90
CA SER A 77 -7.94 -11.17 7.46
C SER A 77 -8.71 -9.91 7.84
N HIS A 78 -10.04 -9.97 7.88
CA HIS A 78 -10.90 -8.87 8.32
C HIS A 78 -10.76 -8.62 9.83
N ALA A 79 -10.79 -9.68 10.64
CA ALA A 79 -10.55 -9.57 12.08
C ALA A 79 -9.13 -9.06 12.38
N GLU A 80 -8.12 -9.50 11.63
CA GLU A 80 -6.75 -8.98 11.72
C GLU A 80 -6.69 -7.47 11.43
N LEU A 81 -7.41 -7.00 10.40
CA LEU A 81 -7.49 -5.56 10.10
C LEU A 81 -8.15 -4.80 11.25
N ALA A 82 -9.27 -5.30 11.78
CA ALA A 82 -9.98 -4.66 12.88
C ALA A 82 -9.08 -4.51 14.12
N ALA A 83 -8.37 -5.57 14.49
CA ALA A 83 -7.42 -5.55 15.60
C ALA A 83 -6.26 -4.59 15.34
N ALA A 84 -5.66 -4.62 14.14
CA ALA A 84 -4.55 -3.74 13.80
C ALA A 84 -4.94 -2.25 13.84
N LEU A 85 -6.16 -1.89 13.42
CA LEU A 85 -6.64 -0.51 13.49
C LEU A 85 -6.88 -0.06 14.94
N ALA A 86 -7.43 -0.93 15.78
CA ALA A 86 -7.60 -0.64 17.21
C ALA A 86 -6.24 -0.43 17.89
N ASP A 87 -5.28 -1.32 17.66
CA ASP A 87 -3.91 -1.19 18.18
C ASP A 87 -3.25 0.12 17.72
N ALA A 88 -3.39 0.46 16.43
CA ALA A 88 -2.82 1.70 15.90
C ALA A 88 -3.47 2.93 16.52
N ARG A 89 -4.78 2.91 16.76
CA ARG A 89 -5.51 4.00 17.45
C ARG A 89 -5.01 4.17 18.87
N ASP A 90 -4.89 3.06 19.61
CA ASP A 90 -4.54 3.08 21.03
C ASP A 90 -3.08 3.52 21.22
N ALA A 91 -2.16 2.97 20.42
CA ALA A 91 -0.76 3.41 20.43
C ALA A 91 -0.60 4.89 20.01
N THR A 92 -1.43 5.39 19.08
CA THR A 92 -1.44 6.82 18.72
C THR A 92 -1.91 7.67 19.90
N ALA A 93 -2.90 7.19 20.67
CA ALA A 93 -3.40 7.88 21.86
C ALA A 93 -2.32 7.99 22.93
N GLU A 94 -1.63 6.88 23.23
CA GLU A 94 -0.58 6.84 24.25
C GLU A 94 0.59 7.76 23.90
N VAL A 95 1.02 7.78 22.62
CA VAL A 95 2.05 8.71 22.14
C VAL A 95 1.60 10.16 22.28
N ALA A 96 0.37 10.48 21.90
CA ALA A 96 -0.17 11.83 21.99
C ALA A 96 -0.24 12.30 23.46
N ASP A 97 -0.73 11.46 24.36
CA ASP A 97 -0.84 11.77 25.79
C ASP A 97 0.53 11.96 26.44
N ALA A 98 1.50 11.10 26.12
CA ALA A 98 2.87 11.21 26.59
C ALA A 98 3.53 12.49 26.09
N ALA A 99 3.39 12.80 24.80
CA ALA A 99 3.95 14.01 24.21
C ALA A 99 3.30 15.29 24.77
N ALA A 100 1.98 15.30 24.99
CA ALA A 100 1.29 16.42 25.60
C ALA A 100 1.72 16.67 27.05
N SER A 101 2.06 15.60 27.78
CA SER A 101 2.41 15.67 29.21
C SER A 101 3.89 15.94 29.47
N GLY A 102 4.79 15.51 28.58
CA GLY A 102 6.23 15.54 28.80
C GLY A 102 7.08 15.76 27.55
N GLY A 103 6.48 16.19 26.44
CA GLY A 103 7.18 16.43 25.18
C GLY A 103 7.66 15.16 24.49
N ALA A 104 8.46 15.35 23.43
CA ALA A 104 8.99 14.25 22.61
C ALA A 104 9.75 13.20 23.44
N ASP A 105 10.53 13.63 24.44
CA ASP A 105 11.30 12.73 25.33
C ASP A 105 10.41 11.72 26.08
N ALA A 106 9.22 12.16 26.53
CA ALA A 106 8.28 11.29 27.23
C ALA A 106 7.59 10.29 26.29
N ALA A 107 7.36 10.68 25.03
CA ALA A 107 6.76 9.82 24.01
C ALA A 107 7.76 8.86 23.35
N TRP A 108 9.05 9.19 23.36
CA TRP A 108 10.11 8.42 22.71
C TRP A 108 10.10 6.91 23.02
N PRO A 109 9.90 6.46 24.28
CA PRO A 109 9.84 5.04 24.61
C PRO A 109 8.68 4.28 23.96
N LEU A 110 7.65 4.96 23.47
CA LEU A 110 6.45 4.37 22.87
C LEU A 110 6.52 4.33 21.34
N VAL A 111 7.45 5.06 20.72
CA VAL A 111 7.52 5.22 19.26
C VAL A 111 7.70 3.89 18.53
N TRP A 112 8.49 2.96 19.08
CA TRP A 112 8.72 1.67 18.43
C TRP A 112 7.45 0.80 18.39
N GLU A 113 6.65 0.83 19.47
CA GLU A 113 5.38 0.12 19.55
C GLU A 113 4.36 0.74 18.59
N TRP A 114 4.29 2.07 18.57
CA TRP A 114 3.46 2.82 17.65
C TRP A 114 3.77 2.51 16.17
N ARG A 115 5.05 2.53 15.80
CA ARG A 115 5.51 2.13 14.45
C ARG A 115 5.12 0.68 14.13
N GLY A 116 5.25 -0.22 15.10
CA GLY A 116 4.82 -1.61 14.98
C GLY A 116 3.32 -1.74 14.69
N ALA A 117 2.49 -0.98 15.41
CA ALA A 117 1.04 -0.95 15.21
C ALA A 117 0.66 -0.42 13.82
N LEU A 118 1.26 0.69 13.38
CA LEU A 118 1.05 1.24 12.02
C LEU A 118 1.47 0.22 10.94
N PHE A 119 2.59 -0.46 11.13
CA PHE A 119 3.03 -1.52 10.22
C PHE A 119 2.04 -2.69 10.16
N ARG A 120 1.45 -3.10 11.30
CA ARG A 120 0.43 -4.16 11.33
C ARG A 120 -0.80 -3.80 10.51
N VAL A 121 -1.24 -2.53 10.51
CA VAL A 121 -2.35 -2.08 9.65
C VAL A 121 -2.00 -2.27 8.16
N ARG A 122 -0.78 -1.88 7.77
CA ARG A 122 -0.30 -2.06 6.39
C ARG A 122 -0.20 -3.54 6.01
N LEU A 123 0.26 -4.39 6.92
CA LEU A 123 0.33 -5.83 6.70
C LEU A 123 -1.07 -6.45 6.56
N ALA A 124 -2.01 -6.08 7.43
CA ALA A 124 -3.40 -6.54 7.37
C ALA A 124 -4.07 -6.12 6.05
N ARG A 125 -3.81 -4.90 5.57
CA ARG A 125 -4.25 -4.44 4.25
C ARG A 125 -3.74 -5.34 3.12
N LEU A 126 -2.47 -5.72 3.14
CA LEU A 126 -1.88 -6.60 2.11
C LEU A 126 -2.51 -7.99 2.13
N ARG A 127 -2.86 -8.51 3.32
CA ARG A 127 -3.51 -9.82 3.49
C ARG A 127 -5.00 -9.84 3.14
N LEU A 128 -5.61 -8.66 3.01
CA LEU A 128 -6.98 -8.50 2.51
C LEU A 128 -7.08 -8.47 0.99
N ALA A 129 -5.97 -8.21 0.28
CA ALA A 129 -5.94 -8.36 -1.16
C ALA A 129 -6.24 -9.84 -1.51
N PRO A 130 -7.09 -10.11 -2.51
CA PRO A 130 -7.45 -11.48 -2.84
C PRO A 130 -6.17 -12.27 -3.17
N VAL A 131 -6.04 -13.45 -2.55
CA VAL A 131 -5.13 -14.48 -3.07
C VAL A 131 -5.55 -14.71 -4.52
N PRO A 132 -4.65 -14.60 -5.51
CA PRO A 132 -5.01 -14.89 -6.89
C PRO A 132 -5.61 -16.29 -6.94
N GLU A 133 -6.89 -16.40 -7.31
CA GLU A 133 -7.49 -17.67 -7.68
C GLU A 133 -6.57 -18.24 -8.77
N GLU A 134 -6.03 -19.46 -8.59
CA GLU A 134 -5.05 -20.03 -9.53
C GLU A 134 -5.59 -19.85 -10.95
N ALA A 135 -4.93 -18.98 -11.71
CA ALA A 135 -5.40 -18.55 -13.02
C ALA A 135 -5.48 -19.78 -13.92
N GLY A 136 -6.69 -20.27 -14.14
CA GLY A 136 -6.95 -21.32 -15.11
C GLY A 136 -6.51 -20.82 -16.48
N ALA A 137 -5.42 -21.40 -16.99
CA ALA A 137 -4.90 -21.39 -18.36
C ALA A 137 -4.69 -20.05 -19.12
N ASP A 138 -5.36 -18.95 -18.78
CA ASP A 138 -5.27 -17.67 -19.50
C ASP A 138 -3.97 -16.88 -19.18
N GLY A 139 -3.34 -17.13 -18.03
CA GLY A 139 -2.09 -16.45 -17.63
C GLY A 139 -0.84 -16.87 -18.43
N ALA A 140 -0.92 -17.95 -19.21
CA ALA A 140 0.21 -18.42 -20.01
C ALA A 140 0.47 -17.53 -21.24
N GLU A 141 -0.56 -16.88 -21.78
CA GLU A 141 -0.42 -15.95 -22.92
C GLU A 141 0.14 -14.60 -22.46
N ASP A 142 -0.34 -14.07 -21.33
CA ASP A 142 0.18 -12.81 -20.74
C ASP A 142 1.63 -12.95 -20.27
N ALA A 143 1.99 -14.09 -19.66
CA ALA A 143 3.37 -14.33 -19.22
C ALA A 143 4.35 -14.41 -20.40
N ARG A 144 3.98 -15.06 -21.51
CA ARG A 144 4.82 -15.11 -22.73
C ARG A 144 4.96 -13.72 -23.36
N THR A 145 3.91 -12.92 -23.30
CA THR A 145 3.91 -11.54 -23.81
C THR A 145 4.79 -10.62 -22.95
N ALA A 146 4.74 -10.78 -21.63
CA ALA A 146 5.62 -10.06 -20.71
C ALA A 146 7.10 -10.47 -20.86
N VAL A 147 7.39 -11.78 -20.98
CA VAL A 147 8.76 -12.29 -21.16
C VAL A 147 9.36 -11.82 -22.48
N THR A 148 8.58 -11.81 -23.57
CA THR A 148 9.05 -11.30 -24.86
C THR A 148 9.29 -9.79 -24.81
N ALA A 149 8.44 -9.01 -24.14
CA ALA A 149 8.66 -7.59 -23.94
C ALA A 149 9.92 -7.28 -23.12
N VAL A 150 10.17 -8.02 -22.04
CA VAL A 150 11.39 -7.87 -21.22
C VAL A 150 12.64 -8.27 -22.01
N ALA A 151 12.60 -9.38 -22.73
CA ALA A 151 13.72 -9.84 -23.56
C ALA A 151 14.08 -8.84 -24.66
N LEU A 152 13.06 -8.27 -25.34
CA LEU A 152 13.25 -7.23 -26.35
C LEU A 152 13.82 -5.95 -25.77
N THR A 153 13.36 -5.56 -24.57
CA THR A 153 13.88 -4.36 -23.89
C THR A 153 15.34 -4.53 -23.49
N LEU A 154 15.70 -5.68 -22.92
CA LEU A 154 17.08 -6.00 -22.56
C LEU A 154 17.99 -6.09 -23.79
N ALA A 155 17.54 -6.74 -24.86
CA ALA A 155 18.27 -6.81 -26.11
C ALA A 155 18.51 -5.41 -26.71
N GLY A 156 17.48 -4.55 -26.71
CA GLY A 156 17.61 -3.16 -27.16
C GLY A 156 18.61 -2.37 -26.32
N ALA A 157 18.57 -2.49 -24.99
CA ALA A 157 19.51 -1.83 -24.09
C ALA A 157 20.97 -2.29 -24.32
N ILE A 158 21.19 -3.59 -24.54
CA ILE A 158 22.51 -4.16 -24.84
C ILE A 158 23.05 -3.61 -26.17
N VAL A 159 22.22 -3.54 -27.21
CA VAL A 159 22.63 -2.99 -28.52
C VAL A 159 23.00 -1.52 -28.41
N VAL A 160 22.25 -0.72 -27.64
CA VAL A 160 22.57 0.69 -27.38
C VAL A 160 23.88 0.83 -26.63
N ALA A 161 24.09 0.04 -25.57
CA ALA A 161 25.31 0.08 -24.77
C ALA A 161 26.56 -0.32 -25.59
N LEU A 162 26.46 -1.36 -26.41
CA LEU A 162 27.53 -1.78 -27.32
C LEU A 162 27.79 -0.73 -28.41
N GLY A 163 26.74 -0.16 -29.01
CA GLY A 163 26.86 0.90 -30.02
C GLY A 163 27.56 2.15 -29.49
N ALA A 164 27.25 2.54 -28.24
CA ALA A 164 27.91 3.64 -27.55
C ALA A 164 29.38 3.32 -27.23
N LEU A 165 29.70 2.08 -26.83
CA LEU A 165 31.07 1.67 -26.49
C LEU A 165 32.00 1.63 -27.70
N PHE A 166 31.50 1.28 -28.89
CA PHE A 166 32.29 1.16 -30.13
C PHE A 166 32.22 2.40 -31.05
N GLY A 167 31.57 3.50 -30.63
CA GLY A 167 31.50 4.75 -31.39
C GLY A 167 30.69 4.69 -32.69
N LEU A 168 29.85 3.66 -32.86
CA LEU A 168 29.03 3.43 -34.06
C LEU A 168 27.62 4.04 -33.88
N TRP A 169 27.55 5.36 -34.05
CA TRP A 169 26.32 6.18 -33.96
C TRP A 169 25.06 5.63 -34.66
N PRO A 170 25.11 5.03 -35.87
CA PRO A 170 23.88 4.57 -36.53
C PRO A 170 23.23 3.34 -35.86
N LEU A 171 23.99 2.51 -35.13
CA LEU A 171 23.43 1.36 -34.40
C LEU A 171 22.74 1.77 -33.10
N ALA A 172 23.24 2.83 -32.44
CA ALA A 172 22.60 3.39 -31.26
C ALA A 172 21.22 4.00 -31.61
N ALA A 173 21.09 4.70 -32.75
CA ALA A 173 19.83 5.25 -33.22
C ALA A 173 18.79 4.16 -33.53
N ALA A 174 19.20 3.06 -34.17
CA ALA A 174 18.31 1.93 -34.45
C ALA A 174 17.80 1.25 -33.17
N GLY A 175 18.67 1.07 -32.17
CA GLY A 175 18.29 0.54 -30.85
C GLY A 175 17.23 1.39 -30.14
N VAL A 176 17.39 2.72 -30.15
CA VAL A 176 16.41 3.66 -29.58
C VAL A 176 15.07 3.56 -30.32
N THR A 177 15.09 3.35 -31.64
CA THR A 177 13.85 3.27 -32.45
C THR A 177 13.06 2.00 -32.14
N VAL A 178 13.73 0.86 -31.92
CA VAL A 178 13.08 -0.39 -31.50
C VAL A 178 12.47 -0.27 -30.11
N VAL A 179 13.18 0.34 -29.15
CA VAL A 179 12.66 0.58 -27.80
C VAL A 179 11.45 1.53 -27.84
N ALA A 180 11.52 2.60 -28.63
CA ALA A 180 10.42 3.54 -28.81
C ALA A 180 9.19 2.88 -29.45
N CYS A 181 9.37 2.05 -30.48
CA CYS A 181 8.28 1.29 -31.10
C CYS A 181 7.64 0.28 -30.15
N ALA A 182 8.43 -0.38 -29.29
CA ALA A 182 7.92 -1.30 -28.28
C ALA A 182 7.09 -0.57 -27.20
N LEU A 183 7.52 0.61 -26.77
CA LEU A 183 6.80 1.44 -25.81
C LEU A 183 5.50 2.02 -26.40
N LEU A 184 5.51 2.41 -27.67
CA LEU A 184 4.31 2.92 -28.36
C LEU A 184 3.26 1.83 -28.60
N ARG A 185 3.67 0.57 -28.81
CA ARG A 185 2.74 -0.56 -28.95
C ARG A 185 2.02 -0.95 -27.65
N ARG A 186 2.46 -0.41 -26.50
CA ARG A 186 1.83 -0.58 -25.18
C ARG A 186 0.59 0.31 -24.99
N TRP A 187 0.30 1.21 -25.93
CA TRP A 187 -0.98 1.93 -26.02
C TRP A 187 -1.71 1.50 -27.30
N PRO A 188 -2.54 0.46 -27.18
CA PRO A 188 -3.96 0.63 -27.43
C PRO A 188 -4.83 0.26 -26.22
#